data_AF-A0A5D2VDA7-F1
#
_entry.id   AF-A0A5D2VDA7-F1
#
_cell.length_a   1.000
_cell.length_b   1.000
_cell.length_c   1.000
_cell.angle_alpha   90.00
_cell.angle_beta   90.00
_cell.angle_gamma   90.00
#
_symmetry.space_group_name_H-M   'P 1'
#
loop_
_entity.id
_entity.type
_entity.pdbx_description
1 polymer ?
#
loop_
_entity_poly.entity_id
_entity_poly.type
_entity_poly.pdbx_seq_one_letter_code
_entity_poly.pdbx_strand_id
1 'polypeptide(L)'
;MCDAHVNTISGSSKIIEGSRRAIILLPKCTKFVIDDTLFSTKSQRNLLSFKDIHINGYHIETMDEKNIEYLYITNVECGKKYVLERLPTFSSGLYYTHISAIEAHATTNQKFAKPHTFTI
;
A
#
# COMPACT_ATOMS: atom_id res chain seq x y z
N MET A 1 9.23 15.78 -12.98
CA MET A 1 9.08 14.31 -12.81
C MET A 1 10.44 13.71 -13.02
N CYS A 2 11.05 13.18 -11.97
CA CYS A 2 12.32 12.46 -12.08
C CYS A 2 11.99 10.99 -12.29
N ASP A 3 12.61 10.36 -13.29
CA ASP A 3 12.52 8.92 -13.47
C ASP A 3 13.14 8.22 -12.25
N ALA A 4 12.33 7.46 -11.52
CA ALA A 4 12.79 6.67 -10.39
C ALA A 4 12.98 5.21 -10.82
N HIS A 5 14.22 4.73 -10.73
CA HIS A 5 14.50 3.31 -10.87
C HIS A 5 14.32 2.62 -9.52
N VAL A 6 13.40 1.65 -9.47
CA VAL A 6 13.25 0.77 -8.31
C VAL A 6 14.04 -0.49 -8.58
N ASN A 7 14.98 -0.79 -7.69
CA ASN A 7 15.73 -2.04 -7.71
C ASN A 7 14.92 -3.09 -6.97
N THR A 8 14.41 -4.07 -7.71
CA THR A 8 13.92 -5.32 -7.12
C THR A 8 15.02 -6.37 -7.22
N ILE A 9 14.80 -7.52 -6.59
CA ILE A 9 15.71 -8.68 -6.67
C ILE A 9 15.92 -9.14 -8.15
N SER A 10 15.05 -8.72 -9.07
CA SER A 10 15.14 -8.97 -10.51
C SER A 10 15.85 -7.87 -11.32
N GLY A 11 16.49 -6.90 -10.66
CA GLY A 11 17.16 -5.77 -11.30
C GLY A 11 16.35 -4.46 -11.34
N SER A 12 16.93 -3.41 -11.89
CA SER A 12 16.28 -2.09 -12.02
C SER A 12 15.25 -2.11 -13.14
N SER A 13 14.03 -1.63 -12.87
CA SER A 13 12.99 -1.50 -13.90
C SER A 13 12.33 -0.13 -13.85
N LYS A 14 12.03 0.44 -15.02
CA LYS A 14 11.36 1.75 -15.14
C LYS A 14 9.84 1.54 -15.14
N ILE A 15 9.32 1.12 -14.00
CA ILE A 15 7.90 0.75 -13.83
C ILE A 15 7.09 1.83 -13.11
N ILE A 16 7.78 2.78 -12.44
CA ILE A 16 7.15 3.89 -11.74
C ILE A 16 6.69 4.94 -12.74
N GLU A 17 5.41 5.23 -12.73
CA GLU A 17 4.76 6.19 -13.63
C GLU A 17 4.47 7.52 -12.94
N GLY A 18 4.53 7.56 -11.61
CA GLY A 18 4.41 8.79 -10.84
C GLY A 18 4.67 8.56 -9.36
N SER A 19 4.76 9.66 -8.62
CA SER A 19 4.78 9.65 -7.16
C SER A 19 3.77 10.66 -6.63
N ARG A 20 3.10 10.33 -5.52
CA ARG A 20 2.15 11.23 -4.88
C ARG A 20 1.83 10.87 -3.44
N ARG A 21 1.22 11.80 -2.71
CA ARG A 21 0.50 11.49 -1.48
C ARG A 21 -0.75 10.66 -1.79
N ALA A 22 -0.94 9.58 -1.06
CA ALA A 22 -2.15 8.77 -1.11
C ALA A 22 -2.72 8.54 0.30
N ILE A 23 -4.03 8.40 0.36
CA ILE A 23 -4.74 7.93 1.53
C ILE A 23 -5.31 6.56 1.21
N ILE A 24 -4.93 5.56 2.01
CA ILE A 24 -5.38 4.17 1.87
C ILE A 24 -6.24 3.82 3.08
N LEU A 25 -7.40 3.21 2.84
CA LEU A 25 -8.24 2.62 3.88
C LEU A 25 -8.17 1.10 3.82
N LEU A 26 -7.87 0.48 4.95
CA LEU A 26 -7.90 -0.97 5.14
C LEU A 26 -9.32 -1.44 5.57
N PRO A 27 -9.59 -2.77 5.60
CA PRO A 27 -10.94 -3.32 5.78
C PRO A 27 -11.68 -2.89 7.04
N LYS A 28 -10.97 -2.61 8.13
CA LYS A 28 -11.58 -2.10 9.37
C LYS A 28 -11.53 -0.57 9.45
N CYS A 29 -11.51 0.08 8.29
CA CYS A 29 -11.43 1.53 8.14
C CYS A 29 -10.17 2.15 8.74
N THR A 30 -9.08 1.37 8.88
CA THR A 30 -7.79 1.89 9.35
C THR A 30 -7.17 2.73 8.25
N LYS A 31 -6.85 4.00 8.56
CA LYS A 31 -6.43 5.01 7.60
C LYS A 31 -4.92 5.16 7.57
N PHE A 32 -4.34 5.01 6.39
CA PHE A 32 -2.94 5.29 6.12
C PHE A 32 -2.82 6.52 5.26
N VAL A 33 -2.08 7.51 5.75
CA VAL A 33 -1.63 8.67 4.98
C VAL A 33 -0.19 8.42 4.60
N ILE A 34 0.09 8.32 3.30
CA ILE A 34 1.43 8.05 2.78
C ILE A 34 1.81 9.21 1.88
N ASP A 35 2.83 9.98 2.29
CA ASP A 35 3.20 11.21 1.59
C ASP A 35 3.92 10.96 0.27
N ASP A 36 4.74 9.91 0.19
CA ASP A 36 5.57 9.57 -0.97
C ASP A 36 5.23 8.19 -1.56
N THR A 37 3.97 7.99 -1.97
CA THR A 37 3.62 6.74 -2.69
C THR A 37 4.18 6.76 -4.10
N LEU A 38 4.69 5.61 -4.55
CA LEU A 38 5.05 5.37 -5.94
C LEU A 38 3.90 4.65 -6.63
N PHE A 39 3.51 5.14 -7.79
CA PHE A 39 2.40 4.60 -8.56
C PHE A 39 2.91 3.89 -9.82
N SER A 40 2.29 2.75 -10.13
CA SER A 40 2.48 2.02 -11.37
C SER A 40 1.15 1.40 -11.79
N THR A 41 0.64 1.73 -12.98
CA THR A 41 -0.57 1.10 -13.54
C THR A 41 -0.42 -0.40 -13.78
N LYS A 42 0.81 -0.88 -13.91
CA LYS A 42 1.11 -2.31 -14.13
C LYS A 42 1.12 -3.12 -12.85
N SER A 43 1.15 -2.47 -11.68
CA SER A 43 1.18 -3.19 -10.42
C SER A 43 -0.22 -3.59 -9.97
N GLN A 44 -0.42 -4.89 -9.71
CA GLN A 44 -1.66 -5.41 -9.14
C GLN A 44 -1.67 -5.36 -7.60
N ARG A 45 -0.52 -5.10 -6.98
CA ARG A 45 -0.34 -5.12 -5.52
C ARG A 45 0.48 -3.90 -5.09
N ASN A 46 0.22 -3.41 -3.88
CA ASN A 46 0.98 -2.34 -3.26
C ASN A 46 1.86 -2.91 -2.14
N LEU A 47 3.02 -2.31 -1.93
CA LEU A 47 3.86 -2.57 -0.77
C LEU A 47 3.67 -1.41 0.21
N LEU A 48 3.54 -1.74 1.49
CA LEU A 48 3.46 -0.76 2.57
C LEU A 48 4.75 -0.84 3.39
N SER A 49 5.46 0.27 3.50
CA SER A 49 6.70 0.27 4.26
C SER A 49 6.41 0.36 5.76
N PHE A 50 7.30 -0.20 6.58
CA PHE A 50 7.21 -0.04 8.04
C PHE A 50 7.23 1.44 8.46
N LYS A 51 7.96 2.28 7.73
CA LYS A 51 8.01 3.73 7.96
C LYS A 51 6.62 4.36 7.83
N ASP A 52 5.86 3.97 6.80
CA ASP A 52 4.51 4.47 6.58
C ASP A 52 3.56 4.02 7.68
N ILE A 53 3.74 2.82 8.23
CA ILE A 53 2.93 2.35 9.35
C ILE A 53 3.22 3.17 10.61
N HIS A 54 4.51 3.36 10.93
CA HIS A 54 4.93 4.07 12.13
C HIS A 54 4.55 5.55 12.10
N ILE A 55 4.69 6.24 10.95
CA ILE A 55 4.33 7.66 10.84
C ILE A 55 2.83 7.92 11.00
N ASN A 56 2.00 6.92 10.73
CA ASN A 56 0.56 6.95 10.99
C ASN A 56 0.19 6.63 12.47
N GLY A 57 1.18 6.47 13.35
CA GLY A 57 0.97 6.21 14.77
C GLY A 57 0.58 4.76 15.07
N TYR A 58 0.88 3.85 14.15
CA TYR A 58 0.58 2.43 14.29
C TYR A 58 1.85 1.61 14.56
N HIS A 59 1.65 0.45 15.18
CA HIS A 59 2.68 -0.55 15.44
C HIS A 59 2.30 -1.87 14.77
N ILE A 60 3.30 -2.70 14.47
CA ILE A 60 3.08 -4.04 13.97
C ILE A 60 3.63 -5.08 14.94
N GLU A 61 2.93 -6.20 15.05
CA GLU A 61 3.34 -7.36 15.83
C GLU A 61 2.86 -8.64 15.13
N THR A 62 3.61 -9.73 15.21
CA THR A 62 3.17 -11.04 14.73
C THR A 62 2.51 -11.79 15.88
N MET A 63 1.37 -12.43 15.61
CA MET A 63 0.59 -13.18 16.59
C MET A 63 0.07 -14.46 15.98
N ASP A 64 0.14 -15.56 16.73
CA ASP A 64 -0.43 -16.84 16.33
C ASP A 64 -1.86 -16.99 16.86
N GLU A 65 -2.83 -17.14 15.96
CA GLU A 65 -4.20 -17.52 16.31
C GLU A 65 -4.52 -18.87 15.70
N LYS A 66 -4.79 -19.89 16.55
CA LYS A 66 -5.19 -21.24 16.09
C LYS A 66 -4.21 -21.86 15.08
N ASN A 67 -2.91 -21.70 15.31
CA ASN A 67 -1.82 -22.15 14.42
C ASN A 67 -1.76 -21.43 13.05
N ILE A 68 -2.39 -20.26 12.94
CA ILE A 68 -2.25 -19.37 11.79
C ILE A 68 -1.57 -18.11 12.29
N GLU A 69 -0.45 -17.76 11.68
CA GLU A 69 0.27 -16.53 11.98
C GLU A 69 -0.41 -15.33 11.29
N TYR A 70 -0.55 -14.25 12.04
CA TYR A 70 -1.09 -12.98 11.57
C TYR A 70 -0.11 -11.85 11.87
N LEU A 71 -0.06 -10.86 10.97
CA LEU A 71 0.52 -9.56 11.27
C LEU A 71 -0.58 -8.63 11.75
N TYR A 72 -0.44 -8.14 12.97
CA TYR A 72 -1.38 -7.22 13.59
C TYR A 72 -0.90 -5.81 13.37
N ILE A 73 -1.82 -4.93 12.97
CA ILE A 73 -1.62 -3.49 13.04
C ILE A 73 -2.34 -3.01 14.29
N THR A 74 -1.61 -2.36 15.17
CA THR A 74 -2.09 -1.93 16.48
C THR A 74 -1.86 -0.44 16.67
N ASN A 75 -2.59 0.17 17.60
CA ASN A 75 -2.19 1.43 18.19
C ASN A 75 -2.24 1.35 19.72
N VAL A 76 -1.70 2.37 20.37
CA VAL A 76 -1.79 2.52 21.81
C VAL A 76 -2.53 3.82 22.12
N GLU A 77 -3.69 3.70 22.74
CA GLU A 77 -4.49 4.83 23.21
C GLU A 77 -4.61 4.77 24.73
N CYS A 78 -4.25 5.86 25.41
CA CYS A 78 -4.28 5.95 26.88
C CYS A 78 -3.56 4.78 27.59
N GLY A 79 -2.45 4.31 27.02
CA GLY A 79 -1.65 3.19 27.55
C GLY A 79 -2.24 1.80 27.29
N LYS A 80 -3.37 1.69 26.58
CA LYS A 80 -3.99 0.42 26.18
C LYS A 80 -3.74 0.14 24.72
N LYS A 81 -3.37 -1.10 24.41
CA LYS A 81 -3.13 -1.57 23.05
C LYS A 81 -4.45 -2.01 22.40
N TYR A 82 -4.69 -1.56 21.17
CA TYR A 82 -5.85 -1.94 20.36
C TYR A 82 -5.40 -2.56 19.05
N VAL A 83 -6.06 -3.66 18.64
CA VAL A 83 -5.82 -4.31 17.34
C VAL A 83 -6.75 -3.70 16.31
N LEU A 84 -6.18 -2.92 15.39
CA LEU A 84 -6.90 -2.22 14.32
C LEU A 84 -7.10 -3.12 13.11
N GLU A 85 -6.07 -3.84 12.67
CA GLU A 85 -6.14 -4.77 11.53
C GLU A 85 -5.45 -6.10 11.85
N ARG A 86 -5.86 -7.15 11.13
CA ARG A 86 -5.26 -8.48 11.19
C ARG A 86 -5.00 -8.96 9.78
N LEU A 87 -3.74 -9.16 9.43
CA LEU A 87 -3.32 -9.51 8.09
C LEU A 87 -2.88 -10.97 8.10
N PRO A 88 -3.58 -11.88 7.40
CA PRO A 88 -3.19 -13.28 7.33
C PRO A 88 -1.85 -13.44 6.59
N THR A 89 -1.10 -14.46 6.99
CA THR A 89 0.13 -14.87 6.29
C THR A 89 -0.17 -15.79 5.11
N PHE A 90 0.57 -15.64 4.01
CA PHE A 90 0.70 -16.66 2.98
C PHE A 90 1.73 -17.72 3.39
N SER A 91 1.70 -18.88 2.74
CA SER A 91 2.76 -19.89 2.90
C SER A 91 4.16 -19.41 2.53
N SER A 92 4.25 -18.30 1.78
CA SER A 92 5.50 -17.62 1.46
C SER A 92 6.01 -16.67 2.56
N GLY A 93 5.30 -16.57 3.70
CA GLY A 93 5.61 -15.61 4.77
C GLY A 93 5.24 -14.16 4.46
N LEU A 94 4.46 -13.91 3.39
CA LEU A 94 3.97 -12.58 3.05
C LEU A 94 2.62 -12.33 3.73
N TYR A 95 2.51 -11.24 4.48
CA TYR A 95 1.24 -10.76 5.01
C TYR A 95 0.54 -9.89 3.98
N TYR A 96 -0.78 -10.01 3.89
CA TYR A 96 -1.57 -9.24 2.93
C TYR A 96 -2.90 -8.79 3.49
N THR A 97 -3.49 -7.80 2.83
CA THR A 97 -4.87 -7.38 3.04
C THR A 97 -5.41 -6.73 1.77
N HIS A 98 -6.71 -6.49 1.74
CA HIS A 98 -7.37 -5.76 0.68
C HIS A 98 -7.45 -4.28 1.04
N ILE A 99 -7.27 -3.43 0.03
CA ILE A 99 -7.55 -2.01 0.19
C ILE A 99 -9.05 -1.81 -0.03
N SER A 100 -9.73 -1.21 0.94
CA SER A 100 -11.17 -0.93 0.87
C SER A 100 -11.47 0.32 0.05
N ALA A 101 -10.62 1.35 0.17
CA ALA A 101 -10.71 2.55 -0.63
C ALA A 101 -9.34 3.22 -0.74
N ILE A 102 -9.12 3.90 -1.87
CA ILE A 102 -7.97 4.77 -2.10
C ILE A 102 -8.51 6.15 -2.42
N GLU A 103 -8.17 7.13 -1.59
CA GLU A 103 -8.32 8.53 -1.93
C GLU A 103 -6.96 9.05 -2.36
N ALA A 104 -6.82 9.23 -3.68
CA ALA A 104 -5.68 9.89 -4.28
C ALA A 104 -6.22 11.08 -5.08
N HIS A 105 -6.01 12.30 -4.61
CA HIS A 105 -6.25 13.47 -5.46
C HIS A 105 -5.27 13.36 -6.62
N ALA A 106 -5.69 13.34 -7.88
CA ALA A 106 -4.79 13.35 -9.03
C ALA A 106 -4.90 14.70 -9.74
N THR A 107 -3.77 15.38 -9.92
CA THR A 107 -3.63 16.49 -10.86
C THR A 107 -3.13 15.84 -12.14
N THR A 108 -4.06 15.25 -12.89
CA THR A 108 -3.74 14.69 -14.19
C THR A 108 -3.48 15.87 -15.12
N ASN A 109 -2.26 15.99 -15.65
CA ASN A 109 -2.07 16.72 -16.91
C ASN A 109 -2.76 15.87 -17.98
N GLN A 110 -4.06 16.10 -18.15
CA GLN A 110 -4.90 15.37 -19.08
C GLN A 110 -4.49 15.74 -20.52
N LYS A 111 -3.42 15.13 -21.03
CA LYS A 111 -3.26 15.03 -22.48
C LYS A 111 -4.27 13.98 -22.95
N PHE A 112 -5.43 14.45 -23.40
CA PHE A 112 -6.36 13.64 -24.17
C PHE A 112 -5.61 13.05 -25.37
N ALA A 113 -5.20 11.79 -25.27
CA ALA A 113 -4.89 11.02 -26.46
C ALA A 113 -6.22 10.78 -27.18
N LYS A 114 -6.34 11.31 -28.40
CA LYS A 114 -7.52 11.08 -29.26
C LYS A 114 -7.77 9.58 -29.37
N PRO A 115 -9.02 9.10 -29.26
CA PRO A 115 -9.33 7.70 -29.48
C PRO A 115 -8.97 7.36 -30.92
N HIS A 116 -7.97 6.50 -31.10
CA HIS A 116 -7.79 5.82 -32.37
C HIS A 116 -8.71 4.60 -32.32
N THR A 117 -9.71 4.61 -33.19
CA THR A 117 -10.61 3.48 -33.42
C THR A 117 -9.77 2.29 -33.85
N PHE A 118 -9.67 1.28 -32.99
CA PHE A 118 -9.18 -0.04 -33.39
C PHE A 118 -10.35 -0.77 -34.05
N THR A 119 -10.24 -1.04 -35.34
CA THR A 119 -11.08 -2.01 -36.04
C THR A 119 -10.34 -3.35 -36.04
N ILE A 120 -11.09 -4.43 -35.78
CA ILE A 120 -10.63 -5.83 -35.74
C ILE A 120 -10.03 -6.25 -37.09
#